data_AF-A0A4R8KSW9-F1
#
_entry.id   AF-A0A4R8KSW9-F1
#
_cell.length_a   1.000
_cell.length_b   1.000
_cell.length_c   1.000
_cell.angle_alpha   90.00
_cell.angle_beta   90.00
_cell.angle_gamma   90.00
#
_symmetry.space_group_name_H-M   'P 1'
#
loop_
_entity.id
_entity.type
_entity.pdbx_description
1 polymer ?
#
loop_
_entity_poly.entity_id
_entity_poly.type
_entity_poly.pdbx_seq_one_letter_code
_entity_poly.pdbx_strand_id
1 'polypeptide(L)'
;MSNMSFIDRCVRGTALPDQIDDYVEQWHEGQIGQDLELRELLGMNKHEYAVWMRDANAIYGIVAAKRTKRPIEDFTEDYFSMPLAARAGSTDDAKKVTDWLRKLGKLD
;
A
#
# COMPACT_ATOMS: atom_id res chain seq x y z
N MET A 1 21.17 -13.51 7.20
CA MET A 1 20.52 -13.43 5.88
C MET A 1 19.54 -12.28 5.95
N SER A 2 19.77 -11.19 5.24
CA SER A 2 18.85 -10.05 5.26
C SER A 2 17.51 -10.51 4.69
N ASN A 3 16.46 -10.55 5.52
CA ASN A 3 15.12 -10.91 5.09
C ASN A 3 14.64 -9.83 4.10
N MET A 4 14.69 -10.12 2.80
CA MET A 4 14.37 -9.16 1.76
C MET A 4 12.86 -8.96 1.65
N SER A 5 12.43 -7.73 1.89
CA SER A 5 11.05 -7.29 1.75
C SER A 5 10.58 -7.31 0.30
N PHE A 6 9.26 -7.21 0.09
CA PHE A 6 8.67 -7.13 -1.24
C PHE A 6 9.25 -5.98 -2.08
N ILE A 7 9.38 -4.80 -1.49
CA ILE A 7 9.92 -3.62 -2.19
C ILE A 7 11.38 -3.83 -2.58
N ASP A 8 12.20 -4.46 -1.73
CA ASP A 8 13.59 -4.80 -2.07
C ASP A 8 13.63 -5.76 -3.27
N ARG A 9 12.74 -6.76 -3.29
CA ARG A 9 12.60 -7.69 -4.42
C ARG A 9 12.22 -6.98 -5.71
N CYS A 10 11.34 -5.98 -5.63
CA CYS A 10 10.95 -5.14 -6.76
C CYS A 10 12.13 -4.29 -7.27
N VAL A 11 12.90 -3.67 -6.37
CA VAL A 11 14.09 -2.88 -6.74
C VAL A 11 15.15 -3.75 -7.44
N ARG A 12 15.28 -5.02 -7.02
CA ARG A 12 16.21 -5.99 -7.60
C ARG A 12 15.70 -6.66 -8.88
N GLY A 13 14.46 -6.39 -9.29
CA GLY A 13 13.81 -7.02 -10.45
C GLY A 13 13.48 -8.50 -10.24
N THR A 14 13.39 -8.95 -8.98
CA THR A 14 13.02 -10.33 -8.61
C THR A 14 11.54 -10.51 -8.29
N ALA A 15 10.81 -9.40 -8.19
CA ALA A 15 9.35 -9.34 -8.09
C ALA A 15 8.84 -8.13 -8.89
N LEU A 16 7.59 -8.17 -9.33
CA LEU A 16 6.92 -7.06 -9.98
C LEU A 16 5.97 -6.37 -8.99
N PRO A 17 5.81 -5.03 -9.07
CA PRO A 17 4.87 -4.30 -8.21
C PRO A 17 3.44 -4.83 -8.30
N ASP A 18 3.04 -5.36 -9.46
CA ASP A 18 1.73 -5.97 -9.72
C ASP A 18 1.47 -7.23 -8.86
N GLN A 19 2.54 -7.93 -8.45
CA GLN A 19 2.45 -9.11 -7.59
C GLN A 19 2.15 -8.75 -6.12
N ILE A 20 1.98 -7.47 -5.77
CA ILE A 20 1.71 -7.08 -4.39
C ILE A 20 0.45 -7.71 -3.83
N ASP A 21 -0.58 -7.91 -4.65
CA ASP A 21 -1.86 -8.50 -4.24
C ASP A 21 -1.68 -9.96 -3.77
N ASP A 22 -0.87 -10.72 -4.51
CA ASP A 22 -0.49 -12.11 -4.17
C ASP A 22 0.29 -12.19 -2.85
N TYR A 23 1.17 -11.22 -2.59
CA TYR A 23 1.87 -11.13 -1.30
C TYR A 23 0.94 -10.74 -0.14
N VAL A 24 -0.05 -9.90 -0.40
CA VAL A 24 -1.06 -9.50 0.59
C VAL A 24 -1.95 -10.70 0.91
N GLU A 25 -2.39 -11.46 -0.09
CA GLU A 25 -3.16 -12.69 0.08
C GLU A 25 -2.38 -13.74 0.88
N GLN A 26 -1.14 -14.05 0.50
CA GLN A 26 -0.29 -14.99 1.23
C GLN A 26 -0.05 -14.55 2.69
N TRP A 27 0.05 -13.25 2.96
CA TRP A 27 0.15 -12.73 4.33
C TRP A 27 -1.16 -12.90 5.09
N HIS A 28 -2.30 -12.64 4.45
CA HIS A 28 -3.63 -12.86 5.02
C HIS A 28 -3.90 -14.34 5.34
N GLU A 29 -3.43 -15.25 4.50
CA GLU A 29 -3.49 -16.70 4.73
C GLU A 29 -2.46 -17.19 5.76
N GLY A 30 -1.57 -16.31 6.22
CA GLY A 30 -0.49 -16.65 7.16
C GLY A 30 0.58 -17.55 6.56
N GLN A 31 0.70 -17.62 5.24
CA GLN A 31 1.74 -18.38 4.54
C GLN A 31 3.11 -17.68 4.62
N ILE A 32 3.10 -16.34 4.64
CA ILE A 32 4.29 -15.50 4.76
C ILE A 32 4.12 -14.44 5.84
N GLY A 33 5.22 -13.91 6.37
CA GLY A 33 5.17 -12.82 7.34
C GLY A 33 4.48 -13.18 8.65
N GLN A 34 4.49 -14.47 9.02
CA GLN A 34 4.08 -14.90 10.36
C GLN A 34 4.90 -14.10 11.38
N ASP A 35 4.22 -13.33 12.25
CA ASP A 35 4.80 -12.39 13.23
C ASP A 35 5.21 -10.99 12.70
N LEU A 36 4.96 -10.67 11.43
CA LEU A 36 5.27 -9.35 10.86
C LEU A 36 4.00 -8.57 10.50
N GLU A 37 4.01 -7.26 10.73
CA GLU A 37 3.00 -6.38 10.15
C GLU A 37 3.15 -6.34 8.61
N LEU A 38 2.05 -6.21 7.87
CA LEU A 38 2.07 -6.13 6.40
C LEU A 38 3.03 -5.05 5.88
N ARG A 39 3.08 -3.88 6.54
CA ARG A 39 4.02 -2.80 6.22
C ARG A 39 5.49 -3.26 6.30
N GLU A 40 5.81 -4.14 7.23
CA GLU A 40 7.17 -4.65 7.48
C GLU A 40 7.53 -5.74 6.48
N LEU A 41 6.58 -6.63 6.17
CA LEU A 41 6.71 -7.60 5.09
C LEU A 41 6.96 -6.90 3.74
N LEU A 42 6.17 -5.86 3.44
CA LEU A 42 6.32 -5.10 2.21
C LEU A 42 7.62 -4.27 2.21
N GLY A 43 8.12 -3.87 3.38
CA GLY A 43 9.32 -3.05 3.51
C GLY A 43 9.06 -1.57 3.29
N MET A 44 7.86 -1.14 3.65
CA MET A 44 7.43 0.26 3.62
C MET A 44 7.54 0.87 5.01
N ASN A 45 7.92 2.15 5.06
CA ASN A 45 7.74 2.93 6.29
C ASN A 45 6.24 3.32 6.45
N LYS A 46 5.87 3.87 7.62
CA LYS A 46 4.48 4.24 7.91
C LYS A 46 3.90 5.26 6.92
N HIS A 47 4.74 6.17 6.41
CA HIS A 47 4.31 7.18 5.45
C HIS A 47 4.05 6.56 4.07
N GLU A 48 5.00 5.78 3.55
CA GLU A 48 4.87 5.03 2.29
C GLU A 48 3.65 4.10 2.32
N TYR A 49 3.46 3.39 3.43
CA TYR A 49 2.30 2.54 3.64
C TYR A 49 0.98 3.33 3.63
N ALA A 50 0.94 4.49 4.28
CA ALA A 50 -0.23 5.36 4.25
C ALA A 50 -0.53 5.90 2.84
N VAL A 51 0.50 6.18 2.03
CA VAL A 51 0.33 6.57 0.63
C VAL A 51 -0.22 5.40 -0.19
N TRP A 52 0.34 4.20 -0.04
CA TRP A 52 -0.13 3.00 -0.72
C TRP A 52 -1.55 2.60 -0.35
N MET A 53 -1.92 2.69 0.94
CA MET A 53 -3.29 2.46 1.41
C MET A 53 -4.31 3.45 0.82
N ARG A 54 -3.86 4.64 0.38
CA ARG A 54 -4.71 5.62 -0.30
C ARG A 54 -4.77 5.39 -1.81
N ASP A 55 -3.73 4.80 -2.37
CA ASP A 55 -3.60 4.55 -3.80
C ASP A 55 -2.69 3.35 -4.05
N ALA A 56 -3.27 2.26 -4.55
CA ALA A 56 -2.51 1.04 -4.84
C ALA A 56 -1.42 1.26 -5.89
N ASN A 57 -1.61 2.20 -6.84
CA ASN A 57 -0.62 2.54 -7.87
C ASN A 57 0.61 3.29 -7.30
N ALA A 58 0.54 3.83 -6.08
CA ALA A 58 1.69 4.45 -5.44
C ALA A 58 2.85 3.46 -5.21
N ILE A 59 2.60 2.15 -5.31
CA ILE A 59 3.63 1.11 -5.26
C ILE A 59 4.75 1.36 -6.26
N TYR A 60 4.44 1.80 -7.48
CA TYR A 60 5.43 2.10 -8.51
C TYR A 60 6.32 3.28 -8.10
N GLY A 61 5.73 4.31 -7.50
CA GLY A 61 6.46 5.46 -6.94
C GLY A 61 7.34 5.07 -5.75
N ILE A 62 6.86 4.20 -4.86
CA ILE A 62 7.62 3.70 -3.70
C ILE A 62 8.84 2.90 -4.19
N VAL A 63 8.66 1.99 -5.15
CA VAL A 63 9.77 1.21 -5.72
C VAL A 63 10.78 2.12 -6.41
N ALA A 64 10.33 3.11 -7.19
CA ALA A 64 11.20 4.09 -7.82
C ALA A 64 12.01 4.89 -6.79
N ALA A 65 11.35 5.40 -5.75
CA ALA A 65 11.96 6.15 -4.65
C ALA A 65 13.05 5.35 -3.94
N LYS A 66 12.79 4.07 -3.62
CA LYS A 66 13.80 3.18 -3.03
C LYS A 66 14.97 2.92 -3.97
N ARG A 67 14.71 2.70 -5.26
CA ARG A 67 15.76 2.46 -6.26
C ARG A 67 16.68 3.67 -6.41
N THR A 68 16.15 4.88 -6.37
CA THR A 68 16.91 6.12 -6.49
C THR A 68 17.41 6.68 -5.15
N LYS A 69 17.07 6.03 -4.03
CA LYS A 69 17.35 6.51 -2.66
C LYS A 69 16.87 7.95 -2.42
N ARG A 70 15.70 8.27 -2.97
CA ARG A 70 15.04 9.57 -2.82
C ARG A 70 13.75 9.41 -2.02
N PRO A 71 13.25 10.47 -1.37
CA PRO A 71 11.96 10.40 -0.70
C PRO A 71 10.85 10.16 -1.73
N ILE A 72 9.79 9.48 -1.31
CA ILE A 72 8.59 9.25 -2.14
C ILE A 72 7.97 10.58 -2.61
N GLU A 73 8.15 11.65 -1.85
CA GLU A 73 7.68 13.00 -2.14
C GLU A 73 8.09 13.48 -3.55
N ASP A 74 9.34 13.20 -3.96
CA ASP A 74 9.93 13.51 -5.27
C ASP A 74 9.19 12.82 -6.43
N PHE A 75 8.49 11.71 -6.14
CA PHE A 75 7.71 10.92 -7.09
C PHE A 75 6.20 11.20 -7.00
N THR A 76 5.82 12.14 -6.15
CA THR A 76 4.43 12.45 -5.83
C THR A 76 4.06 13.91 -6.03
N GLU A 77 4.96 14.78 -6.51
CA GLU A 77 4.67 16.20 -6.76
C GLU A 77 3.50 16.42 -7.74
N ASP A 78 3.29 15.49 -8.67
CA ASP A 78 2.12 15.47 -9.57
C ASP A 78 0.88 14.83 -8.91
N TYR A 79 1.10 13.91 -7.95
CA TYR A 79 0.03 13.22 -7.23
C TYR A 79 -0.53 14.14 -6.12
N PHE A 80 0.25 14.54 -5.12
CA PHE A 80 -0.21 15.32 -3.95
C PHE A 80 -0.50 16.80 -4.21
N SER A 81 -0.21 17.35 -5.40
CA SER A 81 -0.58 18.73 -5.77
C SER A 81 -2.10 18.99 -5.81
N MET A 82 -2.93 17.94 -5.76
CA MET A 82 -4.39 18.13 -5.62
C MET A 82 -4.78 18.44 -4.16
N PRO A 83 -5.60 19.48 -3.90
CA PRO A 83 -6.12 19.73 -2.56
C PRO A 83 -6.85 18.50 -2.04
N LEU A 84 -6.72 18.22 -0.74
CA LEU A 84 -7.27 17.03 -0.07
C LEU A 84 -8.76 16.75 -0.41
N ALA A 85 -9.53 17.80 -0.72
CA ALA A 85 -10.92 17.74 -1.16
C ALA A 85 -11.13 17.25 -2.61
N ALA A 86 -10.21 17.51 -3.53
CA ALA A 86 -10.29 17.04 -4.93
C ALA A 86 -10.07 15.52 -5.06
N ARG A 87 -9.47 14.90 -4.04
CA ARG A 87 -9.19 13.45 -3.96
C ARG A 87 -10.24 12.65 -3.20
N ALA A 88 -11.25 13.30 -2.62
CA ALA A 88 -12.46 12.63 -2.10
C ALA A 88 -13.38 12.12 -3.24
N GLY A 89 -12.82 11.87 -4.43
CA GLY A 89 -13.49 11.35 -5.62
C GLY A 89 -13.35 9.83 -5.82
N SER A 90 -13.02 9.07 -4.77
CA SER A 90 -13.34 7.63 -4.70
C SER A 90 -13.94 7.32 -3.33
N THR A 91 -15.08 7.97 -3.10
CA THR A 91 -15.99 7.79 -1.97
C THR A 91 -16.96 6.60 -2.18
N ASP A 92 -16.67 5.69 -3.12
CA ASP A 92 -17.49 4.48 -3.32
C ASP A 92 -17.16 3.38 -2.30
N ASP A 93 -15.91 3.29 -1.83
CA ASP A 93 -15.51 2.30 -0.81
C ASP A 93 -15.97 2.67 0.61
N ALA A 94 -15.97 3.96 0.95
CA ALA A 94 -16.48 4.42 2.25
C ALA A 94 -18.00 4.18 2.40
N LYS A 95 -18.75 4.19 1.29
CA LYS A 95 -20.19 3.87 1.30
C LYS A 95 -20.46 2.37 1.42
N LYS A 96 -19.65 1.51 0.79
CA LYS A 96 -19.78 0.05 0.92
C LYS A 96 -19.50 -0.45 2.33
N VAL A 97 -18.48 0.09 2.99
CA VAL A 97 -18.15 -0.26 4.39
C VAL A 97 -19.27 0.17 5.35
N THR A 98 -19.88 1.34 5.14
CA THR A 98 -20.99 1.81 5.98
C THR A 98 -22.31 1.08 5.70
N ASP A 99 -22.60 0.72 4.44
CA ASP A 99 -23.79 -0.07 4.08
C ASP A 99 -23.70 -1.51 4.64
N TRP A 100 -22.51 -2.11 4.60
CA TRP A 100 -22.23 -3.43 5.18
C TRP A 100 -22.39 -3.45 6.70
N LEU A 101 -21.87 -2.43 7.41
CA LEU A 101 -22.01 -2.32 8.87
C LEU A 101 -23.46 -2.07 9.33
N ARG A 102 -24.25 -1.34 8.53
CA ARG A 102 -25.69 -1.12 8.80
C ARG A 102 -26.51 -2.40 8.59
N LYS A 103 -26.20 -3.19 7.55
CA LYS A 103 -26.85 -4.49 7.30
C LYS A 103 -26.59 -5.54 8.38
N LEU A 104 -25.46 -5.45 9.08
CA LEU A 104 -25.10 -6.33 10.20
C LEU A 104 -25.68 -5.91 11.57
N GLY A 105 -26.46 -4.82 11.62
CA GLY A 105 -27.13 -4.38 12.86
C GLY A 105 -26.19 -3.93 13.98
N LYS A 106 -24.99 -3.46 13.64
CA LYS A 106 -23.90 -3.15 14.59
C LYS A 106 -23.67 -1.64 14.79
N LEU A 107 -24.56 -0.79 14.28
CA LEU A 107 -24.55 0.66 14.47
C LEU A 107 -25.99 1.12 14.78
N ASP A 108 -26.17 1.79 15.91
CA ASP A 108 -27.32 2.69 16.19
C ASP A 108 -27.05 4.04 15.52
#